data_AF-A0A7J0BEU3-F1
#
_entry.id   AF-A0A7J0BEU3-F1
#
_cell.length_a   1.000
_cell.length_b   1.000
_cell.length_c   1.000
_cell.angle_alpha   90.00
_cell.angle_beta   90.00
_cell.angle_gamma   90.00
#
_symmetry.space_group_name_H-M   'P 1'
#
loop_
_entity.id
_entity.type
_entity.pdbx_description
1 polymer ?
#
loop_
_entity_poly.entity_id
_entity_poly.type
_entity_poly.pdbx_seq_one_letter_code
_entity_poly.pdbx_strand_id
1 'polypeptide(L)'
;MELFISSVFILFMALSLGLHIFSLPGNWLVLGLLGFWRFTHPEATGMDTTFFITVGGLALLGEVLEFGTQMLGAKKFGGSNKGNVGGIIGAIVGAIVGAPFFFGLGALVGALGGAYAGCLLLEIGQGRSFDVASQAAKGAFFGKFLGLGIKFGIGVCLVVLGASHVWP
;
A
#
# COMPACT_ATOMS: atom_id res chain seq x y z
N MET A 1 -6.76 -33.01 -8.28
CA MET A 1 -7.22 -32.27 -7.10
C MET A 1 -6.23 -31.16 -6.75
N GLU A 2 -4.93 -31.47 -6.65
CA GLU A 2 -3.88 -30.50 -6.33
C GLU A 2 -3.80 -29.30 -7.27
N LEU A 3 -3.78 -29.51 -8.60
CA LEU A 3 -3.83 -28.42 -9.60
C LEU A 3 -4.99 -27.42 -9.37
N PHE A 4 -6.17 -27.93 -9.02
CA PHE A 4 -7.34 -27.10 -8.75
C PHE A 4 -7.15 -26.26 -7.48
N ILE A 5 -6.66 -26.87 -6.41
CA ILE A 5 -6.39 -26.20 -5.12
C ILE A 5 -5.32 -25.11 -5.29
N SER A 6 -4.18 -25.42 -5.92
CA SER A 6 -3.11 -24.46 -6.18
C SER A 6 -3.60 -23.28 -7.03
N SER A 7 -4.41 -23.55 -8.07
CA SER A 7 -4.97 -22.50 -8.93
C SER A 7 -5.90 -21.55 -8.17
N VAL A 8 -6.82 -22.10 -7.37
CA VAL A 8 -7.74 -21.30 -6.53
C VAL A 8 -6.97 -20.50 -5.50
N PHE A 9 -5.93 -21.09 -4.91
CA PHE A 9 -5.08 -20.43 -3.93
C PHE A 9 -4.33 -19.24 -4.54
N ILE A 10 -3.70 -19.42 -5.70
CA ILE A 10 -3.00 -18.34 -6.41
C ILE A 10 -3.97 -17.23 -6.81
N LEU A 11 -5.18 -17.59 -7.27
CA LEU A 11 -6.22 -16.60 -7.54
C LEU A 11 -6.56 -15.78 -6.29
N PHE A 12 -6.68 -16.43 -5.13
CA PHE A 12 -6.94 -15.74 -3.87
C PHE A 12 -5.79 -14.81 -3.45
N MET A 13 -4.53 -15.23 -3.64
CA MET A 13 -3.38 -14.33 -3.46
C MET A 13 -3.44 -13.13 -4.40
N ALA A 14 -3.77 -13.33 -5.68
CA ALA A 14 -3.89 -12.24 -6.65
C ALA A 14 -5.03 -11.27 -6.27
N LEU A 15 -6.19 -11.79 -5.85
CA LEU A 15 -7.33 -10.98 -5.41
C LEU A 15 -7.01 -10.18 -4.15
N SER A 16 -6.14 -10.68 -3.27
CA SER A 16 -5.71 -9.93 -2.08
C SER A 16 -4.96 -8.63 -2.43
N LEU A 17 -4.39 -8.51 -3.63
CA LEU A 17 -3.80 -7.25 -4.10
C LEU A 17 -4.86 -6.15 -4.29
N GLY A 18 -6.13 -6.52 -4.48
CA GLY A 18 -7.25 -5.59 -4.49
C GLY A 18 -7.41 -4.83 -3.17
N LEU A 19 -6.88 -5.35 -2.05
CA LEU A 19 -6.86 -4.65 -0.76
C LEU A 19 -6.12 -3.32 -0.81
N HIS A 20 -5.15 -3.15 -1.71
CA HIS A 20 -4.45 -1.87 -1.88
C HIS A 20 -5.38 -0.76 -2.36
N ILE A 21 -6.43 -1.08 -3.13
CA ILE A 21 -7.46 -0.11 -3.54
C ILE A 21 -8.20 0.43 -2.30
N PHE A 22 -8.39 -0.42 -1.30
CA PHE A 22 -9.02 -0.04 -0.03
C PHE A 22 -8.03 0.56 0.98
N SER A 23 -6.79 0.86 0.57
CA SER A 23 -5.69 1.30 1.45
C SER A 23 -5.39 0.31 2.60
N LEU A 24 -5.66 -0.98 2.38
CA LEU A 24 -5.44 -2.05 3.36
C LEU A 24 -4.08 -2.75 3.14
N PRO A 25 -3.55 -3.45 4.16
CA PRO A 25 -2.25 -4.12 4.14
C PRO A 25 -2.23 -5.42 3.29
N GLY A 26 -2.54 -5.34 1.98
CA GLY A 26 -2.71 -6.52 1.11
C GLY A 26 -1.49 -7.44 1.02
N ASN A 27 -0.28 -6.87 1.02
CA ASN A 27 0.98 -7.65 0.97
C ASN A 27 1.17 -8.54 2.20
N TRP A 28 0.66 -8.12 3.36
CA TRP A 28 0.71 -8.91 4.59
C TRP A 28 -0.28 -10.08 4.54
N LEU A 29 -1.44 -9.91 3.87
CA LEU A 29 -2.36 -11.01 3.63
C LEU A 29 -1.72 -12.05 2.69
N VAL A 30 -1.05 -11.64 1.61
CA VAL A 30 -0.28 -12.56 0.75
C VAL A 30 0.75 -13.34 1.57
N LEU A 31 1.52 -12.67 2.43
CA LEU A 31 2.52 -13.30 3.27
C LEU A 31 1.88 -14.33 4.23
N GLY A 32 0.76 -13.98 4.86
CA GLY A 32 0.00 -14.89 5.73
C GLY A 32 -0.55 -16.10 4.98
N LEU A 33 -1.03 -15.91 3.75
CA LEU A 33 -1.45 -16.99 2.87
C LEU A 33 -0.27 -17.93 2.58
N LEU A 34 0.89 -17.41 2.18
CA LEU A 34 2.08 -18.24 1.94
C LEU A 34 2.50 -19.05 3.18
N GLY A 35 2.42 -18.45 4.37
CA GLY A 35 2.64 -19.15 5.63
C GLY A 35 1.62 -20.29 5.86
N PHE A 36 0.35 -20.03 5.56
CA PHE A 36 -0.71 -21.04 5.62
C PHE A 36 -0.51 -22.19 4.62
N TRP A 37 -0.07 -21.88 3.40
CA TRP A 37 0.27 -22.90 2.39
C TRP A 37 1.40 -23.80 2.91
N ARG A 38 2.50 -23.22 3.38
CA ARG A 38 3.64 -23.95 3.94
C ARG A 38 3.26 -24.86 5.12
N PHE A 39 2.32 -24.42 5.94
CA PHE A 39 1.81 -25.17 7.09
C PHE A 39 0.95 -26.37 6.67
N THR A 40 0.11 -26.20 5.66
CA THR A 40 -0.81 -27.24 5.17
C THR A 40 -0.16 -28.23 4.21
N HIS A 41 0.91 -27.83 3.52
CA HIS A 41 1.67 -28.64 2.57
C HIS A 41 3.14 -28.71 3.01
N PRO A 42 3.44 -29.44 4.10
CA PRO A 42 4.78 -29.45 4.67
C PRO A 42 5.86 -30.01 3.72
N GLU A 43 5.45 -30.82 2.75
CA GLU A 43 6.26 -31.40 1.68
C GLU A 43 6.61 -30.40 0.56
N ALA A 44 5.95 -29.25 0.49
CA ALA A 44 6.26 -28.22 -0.50
C ALA A 44 7.70 -27.71 -0.31
N THR A 45 8.56 -27.99 -1.30
CA THR A 45 9.96 -27.59 -1.29
C THR A 45 10.14 -26.13 -1.71
N GLY A 46 11.20 -25.47 -1.24
CA GLY A 46 11.55 -24.09 -1.65
C GLY A 46 10.92 -22.96 -0.82
N MET A 47 9.95 -23.25 0.04
CA MET A 47 9.44 -22.29 1.05
C MET A 47 10.20 -22.42 2.38
N ASP A 48 11.50 -22.13 2.34
CA ASP A 48 12.40 -22.15 3.49
C ASP A 48 12.44 -20.80 4.24
N THR A 49 13.28 -20.70 5.26
CA THR A 49 13.48 -19.45 6.02
C THR A 49 13.92 -18.30 5.10
N THR A 50 14.77 -18.59 4.11
CA THR A 50 15.28 -17.60 3.15
C THR A 50 14.15 -17.02 2.29
N PHE A 51 13.25 -17.87 1.82
CA PHE A 51 12.05 -17.45 1.10
C PHE A 51 11.22 -16.47 1.93
N PHE A 52 10.88 -16.84 3.19
CA PHE A 52 10.06 -15.99 4.05
C PHE A 52 10.74 -14.67 4.45
N ILE A 53 12.06 -14.67 4.65
CA ILE A 53 12.83 -13.43 4.85
C ILE A 53 12.73 -12.54 3.59
N THR A 54 12.84 -13.13 2.40
CA THR A 54 12.78 -12.40 1.14
C THR A 54 11.41 -11.78 0.90
N VAL A 55 10.33 -12.58 0.98
CA VAL A 55 8.97 -12.08 0.77
C VAL A 55 8.51 -11.15 1.89
N GLY A 56 8.91 -11.40 3.13
CA GLY A 56 8.66 -10.49 4.26
C GLY A 56 9.41 -9.17 4.12
N GLY A 57 10.66 -9.22 3.68
CA GLY A 57 11.47 -8.03 3.38
C GLY A 57 10.89 -7.19 2.25
N LEU A 58 10.40 -7.83 1.17
CA LEU A 58 9.70 -7.14 0.09
C LEU A 58 8.38 -6.50 0.57
N ALA A 59 7.57 -7.22 1.35
CA ALA A 59 6.34 -6.68 1.91
C ALA A 59 6.61 -5.42 2.75
N LEU A 60 7.61 -5.47 3.63
CA LEU A 60 8.05 -4.34 4.43
C LEU A 60 8.60 -3.19 3.56
N LEU A 61 9.40 -3.50 2.54
CA LEU A 61 9.91 -2.51 1.60
C LEU A 61 8.77 -1.76 0.91
N GLY A 62 7.68 -2.44 0.55
CA GLY A 62 6.50 -1.81 -0.03
C GLY A 62 5.85 -0.78 0.90
N GLU A 63 5.73 -1.09 2.19
CA GLU A 63 5.24 -0.13 3.19
C GLU A 63 6.19 1.08 3.31
N VAL A 64 7.49 0.82 3.46
CA VAL A 64 8.50 1.89 3.62
C VAL A 64 8.52 2.81 2.40
N LEU A 65 8.44 2.25 1.20
CA LEU A 65 8.42 3.04 -0.03
C LEU A 65 7.12 3.84 -0.16
N GLU A 66 5.96 3.29 0.23
CA GLU A 66 4.70 4.03 0.23
C GLU A 66 4.76 5.27 1.13
N PHE A 67 5.22 5.12 2.37
CA PHE A 67 5.39 6.24 3.29
C PHE A 67 6.49 7.20 2.80
N GLY A 68 7.59 6.66 2.29
CA GLY A 68 8.72 7.43 1.77
C GLY A 68 8.34 8.33 0.60
N THR A 69 7.62 7.81 -0.40
CA THR A 69 7.18 8.61 -1.55
C THR A 69 6.16 9.67 -1.15
N GLN A 70 5.30 9.39 -0.18
CA GLN A 70 4.37 10.41 0.35
C GLN A 70 5.13 11.58 1.00
N MET A 71 6.11 11.28 1.85
CA MET A 71 6.92 12.30 2.54
C MET A 71 7.83 13.09 1.58
N LEU A 72 8.50 12.38 0.66
CA LEU A 72 9.39 12.99 -0.33
C LEU A 72 8.59 13.79 -1.37
N GLY A 73 7.41 13.30 -1.73
CA GLY A 73 6.48 13.97 -2.64
C GLY A 73 6.13 15.35 -2.14
N ALA A 74 5.64 15.50 -0.90
CA ALA A 74 5.34 16.84 -0.40
C ALA A 74 6.60 17.70 -0.25
N LYS A 75 7.71 17.17 0.26
CA LYS A 75 8.98 17.93 0.39
C LYS A 75 9.48 18.47 -0.94
N LYS A 76 9.46 17.67 -2.01
CA LYS A 76 9.89 18.09 -3.35
C LYS A 76 9.08 19.26 -3.89
N PHE A 77 7.82 19.38 -3.48
CA PHE A 77 6.91 20.46 -3.86
C PHE A 77 6.88 21.60 -2.83
N GLY A 78 7.88 21.67 -1.94
CA GLY A 78 8.02 22.74 -0.94
C GLY A 78 7.24 22.51 0.35
N GLY A 79 6.75 21.30 0.62
CA GLY A 79 6.05 20.94 1.84
C GLY A 79 6.95 20.96 3.08
N SER A 80 6.39 21.47 4.18
CA SER A 80 6.97 21.46 5.52
C SER A 80 6.81 20.10 6.19
N ASN A 81 7.55 19.85 7.27
CA ASN A 81 7.37 18.64 8.07
C ASN A 81 5.97 18.55 8.69
N LYS A 82 5.39 19.68 9.10
CA LYS A 82 4.02 19.73 9.62
C LYS A 82 3.02 19.40 8.51
N GLY A 83 3.17 19.98 7.30
CA GLY A 83 2.34 19.66 6.14
C GLY A 83 2.36 18.17 5.78
N ASN A 84 3.54 17.53 5.84
CA ASN A 84 3.67 16.09 5.68
C ASN A 84 2.84 15.29 6.70
N VAL A 85 2.94 15.64 7.99
CA VAL A 85 2.13 15.01 9.04
C VAL A 85 0.64 15.19 8.77
N GLY A 86 0.23 16.39 8.34
CA GLY A 86 -1.14 16.68 7.93
C GLY A 86 -1.60 15.81 6.76
N GLY A 87 -0.76 15.64 5.74
CA GLY A 87 -1.06 14.78 4.61
C GLY A 87 -1.16 13.30 5.01
N ILE A 88 -0.32 12.80 5.90
CA ILE A 88 -0.40 11.41 6.37
C ILE A 88 -1.69 11.18 7.18
N ILE A 89 -1.96 12.04 8.17
CA ILE A 89 -3.17 11.96 8.99
C ILE A 89 -4.40 12.13 8.11
N GLY A 90 -4.38 13.11 7.21
CA GLY A 90 -5.44 13.37 6.26
C GLY A 90 -5.70 12.17 5.35
N ALA A 91 -4.66 11.48 4.87
CA ALA A 91 -4.83 10.26 4.08
C ALA A 91 -5.51 9.14 4.87
N ILE A 92 -5.13 8.94 6.13
CA ILE A 92 -5.74 7.91 6.99
C ILE A 92 -7.20 8.25 7.28
N VAL A 93 -7.48 9.47 7.75
CA VAL A 93 -8.84 9.93 8.06
C VAL A 93 -9.70 9.91 6.80
N GLY A 94 -9.17 10.40 5.68
CA GLY A 94 -9.85 10.40 4.40
C GLY A 94 -10.16 8.99 3.91
N ALA A 95 -9.23 8.03 4.05
CA ALA A 95 -9.49 6.63 3.73
C ALA A 95 -10.63 6.04 4.56
N ILE A 96 -10.61 6.28 5.88
CA ILE A 96 -11.65 5.80 6.81
C ILE A 96 -13.02 6.42 6.48
N VAL A 97 -13.07 7.74 6.31
CA VAL A 97 -14.30 8.47 5.97
C VAL A 97 -14.80 8.09 4.58
N GLY A 98 -13.88 7.82 3.64
CA GLY A 98 -14.18 7.43 2.27
C GLY A 98 -14.64 5.97 2.14
N ALA A 99 -14.21 5.07 3.03
CA ALA A 99 -14.47 3.63 2.93
C ALA A 99 -15.96 3.23 2.80
N PRO A 100 -16.94 3.88 3.47
CA PRO A 100 -18.36 3.54 3.30
C PRO A 100 -18.91 3.81 1.89
N PHE A 101 -18.22 4.59 1.06
CA PHE A 101 -18.71 5.00 -0.26
C PHE A 101 -18.20 4.08 -1.37
N PHE A 102 -19.01 3.93 -2.43
CA PHE A 102 -18.66 3.20 -3.66
C PHE A 102 -18.13 1.78 -3.40
N PHE A 103 -18.76 1.02 -2.49
CA PHE A 103 -18.34 -0.34 -2.14
C PHE A 103 -16.88 -0.42 -1.67
N GLY A 104 -16.40 0.57 -0.92
CA GLY A 104 -15.02 0.65 -0.44
C GLY A 104 -14.09 1.48 -1.32
N LEU A 105 -14.41 1.69 -2.60
CA LEU A 105 -13.55 2.46 -3.51
C LEU A 105 -13.35 3.91 -3.06
N GLY A 106 -14.28 4.44 -2.27
CA GLY A 106 -14.14 5.74 -1.64
C GLY A 106 -12.92 5.83 -0.71
N ALA A 107 -12.38 4.73 -0.20
CA ALA A 107 -11.14 4.73 0.60
C ALA A 107 -9.93 5.21 -0.20
N LEU A 108 -9.80 4.84 -1.48
CA LEU A 108 -8.72 5.33 -2.35
C LEU A 108 -8.84 6.84 -2.58
N VAL A 109 -10.03 7.27 -2.99
CA VAL A 109 -10.32 8.68 -3.28
C VAL A 109 -10.15 9.51 -2.01
N GLY A 110 -10.64 9.00 -0.90
CA GLY A 110 -10.51 9.58 0.43
C GLY A 110 -9.06 9.66 0.89
N ALA A 111 -8.24 8.64 0.68
CA ALA A 111 -6.82 8.67 1.03
C ALA A 111 -6.06 9.75 0.23
N LEU A 112 -6.32 9.83 -1.07
CA LEU A 112 -5.66 10.80 -1.94
C LEU A 112 -6.14 12.23 -1.67
N GLY A 113 -7.46 12.44 -1.60
CA GLY A 113 -8.05 13.73 -1.28
C GLY A 113 -7.73 14.20 0.14
N GLY A 114 -7.71 13.28 1.09
CA GLY A 114 -7.30 13.50 2.47
C GLY A 114 -5.82 13.86 2.58
N ALA A 115 -4.93 13.21 1.81
CA ALA A 115 -3.52 13.58 1.76
C ALA A 115 -3.32 15.02 1.27
N TYR A 116 -4.05 15.41 0.24
CA TYR A 116 -4.05 16.76 -0.28
C TYR A 116 -4.60 17.75 0.76
N ALA A 117 -5.81 17.52 1.26
CA ALA A 117 -6.51 18.43 2.16
C ALA A 117 -5.79 18.61 3.50
N GLY A 118 -5.32 17.51 4.10
CA GLY A 118 -4.59 17.55 5.36
C GLY A 118 -3.26 18.30 5.27
N CYS A 119 -2.52 18.12 4.17
CA CYS A 119 -1.32 18.90 3.89
C CYS A 119 -1.66 20.39 3.70
N LEU A 120 -2.64 20.69 2.84
CA LEU A 120 -3.08 22.05 2.54
C LEU A 120 -3.49 22.82 3.81
N LEU A 121 -4.32 22.22 4.65
CA LEU A 121 -4.83 22.84 5.88
C LEU A 121 -3.70 23.16 6.86
N LEU A 122 -2.74 22.25 7.05
CA LEU A 122 -1.60 22.53 7.94
C LEU A 122 -0.61 23.54 7.35
N GLU A 123 -0.43 23.59 6.03
CA GLU A 123 0.43 24.60 5.40
C GLU A 123 -0.19 26.00 5.50
N ILE A 124 -1.50 26.14 5.25
CA ILE A 124 -2.22 27.41 5.44
C ILE A 124 -2.22 27.80 6.92
N GLY A 125 -2.44 26.85 7.84
CA GLY A 125 -2.39 27.09 9.29
C GLY A 125 -1.02 27.55 9.79
N GLN A 126 0.05 27.36 9.00
CA GLN A 126 1.39 27.88 9.27
C GLN A 126 1.61 29.29 8.68
N GLY A 127 0.58 29.92 8.12
CA GLY A 127 0.66 31.27 7.53
C GLY A 127 1.24 31.30 6.12
N ARG A 128 1.37 30.16 5.43
CA ARG A 128 1.82 30.12 4.04
C ARG A 128 0.69 30.55 3.10
N SER A 129 1.04 31.19 1.99
CA SER A 129 0.07 31.55 0.97
C SER A 129 -0.57 30.31 0.36
N PHE A 130 -1.81 30.45 -0.13
CA PHE A 130 -2.56 29.36 -0.73
C PHE A 130 -1.81 28.71 -1.90
N ASP A 131 -1.13 29.50 -2.75
CA ASP A 131 -0.39 28.98 -3.90
C ASP A 131 0.73 28.02 -3.47
N VAL A 132 1.49 28.41 -2.44
CA VAL A 132 2.59 27.61 -1.90
C VAL A 132 2.05 26.37 -1.18
N ALA A 133 0.99 26.52 -0.40
CA ALA A 133 0.34 25.41 0.32
C ALA A 133 -0.30 24.39 -0.65
N SER A 134 -0.95 24.87 -1.71
CA SER A 134 -1.54 24.03 -2.77
C SER A 134 -0.46 23.25 -3.51
N GLN A 135 0.68 23.86 -3.81
CA GLN A 135 1.79 23.17 -4.46
C GLN A 135 2.31 22.02 -3.58
N ALA A 136 2.53 22.27 -2.28
CA ALA A 136 2.93 21.23 -1.33
C ALA A 136 1.88 20.10 -1.21
N ALA A 137 0.60 20.45 -1.18
CA ALA A 137 -0.51 19.50 -1.12
C ALA A 137 -0.59 18.59 -2.36
N LYS A 138 -0.33 19.13 -3.57
CA LYS A 138 -0.17 18.32 -4.80
C LYS A 138 0.96 17.31 -4.66
N GLY A 139 2.09 17.72 -4.06
CA GLY A 139 3.19 16.83 -3.75
C GLY A 139 2.79 15.68 -2.83
N ALA A 140 2.02 15.95 -1.78
CA ALA A 140 1.50 14.92 -0.87
C ALA A 140 0.55 13.94 -1.59
N PHE A 141 -0.35 14.46 -2.44
CA PHE A 141 -1.25 13.66 -3.28
C PHE A 141 -0.49 12.71 -4.20
N PHE A 142 0.43 13.24 -5.02
CA PHE A 142 1.19 12.43 -5.97
C PHE A 142 2.15 11.47 -5.26
N GLY A 143 2.72 11.88 -4.13
CA GLY A 143 3.55 11.01 -3.30
C GLY A 143 2.78 9.79 -2.77
N LYS A 144 1.54 9.98 -2.31
CA LYS A 144 0.65 8.89 -1.89
C LYS A 144 0.24 8.00 -3.08
N PHE A 145 -0.13 8.60 -4.21
CA PHE A 145 -0.51 7.86 -5.41
C PHE A 145 0.62 6.96 -5.93
N LEU A 146 1.82 7.52 -6.08
CA LEU A 146 3.01 6.76 -6.49
C LEU A 146 3.38 5.67 -5.49
N GLY A 147 3.24 5.95 -4.19
CA GLY A 147 3.48 4.98 -3.13
C GLY A 147 2.57 3.76 -3.22
N LEU A 148 1.26 3.99 -3.42
CA LEU A 148 0.29 2.91 -3.64
C LEU A 148 0.65 2.08 -4.88
N GLY A 149 1.06 2.72 -5.98
CA GLY A 149 1.48 2.04 -7.21
C GLY A 149 2.72 1.15 -7.01
N ILE A 150 3.75 1.66 -6.33
CA ILE A 150 4.97 0.90 -6.01
C ILE A 150 4.64 -0.29 -5.10
N LYS A 151 3.85 -0.07 -4.05
CA LYS A 151 3.43 -1.11 -3.11
C LYS A 151 2.60 -2.20 -3.78
N PHE A 152 1.72 -1.82 -4.69
CA PHE A 152 0.97 -2.76 -5.53
C PHE A 152 1.90 -3.58 -6.43
N GLY A 153 2.86 -2.94 -7.11
CA GLY A 153 3.86 -3.63 -7.94
C GLY A 153 4.69 -4.64 -7.15
N ILE A 154 5.11 -4.28 -5.93
CA ILE A 154 5.76 -5.21 -4.99
C ILE A 154 4.84 -6.37 -4.64
N GLY A 155 3.55 -6.10 -4.41
CA GLY A 155 2.54 -7.14 -4.19
C GLY A 155 2.44 -8.13 -5.35
N VAL A 156 2.51 -7.64 -6.59
CA VAL A 156 2.59 -8.52 -7.78
C VAL A 156 3.83 -9.41 -7.71
N CYS A 157 4.99 -8.86 -7.34
CA CYS A 157 6.20 -9.67 -7.15
C CYS A 157 6.02 -10.75 -6.08
N LEU A 158 5.36 -10.44 -4.96
CA LEU A 158 5.07 -11.43 -3.91
C LEU A 158 4.18 -12.55 -4.42
N VAL A 159 3.13 -12.22 -5.18
CA VAL A 159 2.22 -13.22 -5.78
C VAL A 159 2.95 -14.09 -6.78
N VAL A 160 3.81 -13.53 -7.63
CA VAL A 160 4.58 -14.30 -8.62
C VAL A 160 5.58 -15.25 -7.95
N LEU A 161 6.35 -14.75 -6.98
CA LEU A 161 7.30 -15.56 -6.21
C LEU A 161 6.58 -16.64 -5.38
N GLY A 162 5.43 -16.30 -4.81
CA GLY A 162 4.59 -17.27 -4.10
C GLY A 162 4.04 -18.34 -5.02
N ALA A 163 3.49 -17.93 -6.16
CA ALA A 163 2.89 -18.83 -7.15
C ALA A 163 3.89 -19.85 -7.68
N SER A 164 5.16 -19.47 -7.90
CA SER A 164 6.20 -20.41 -8.36
C SER A 164 6.52 -21.52 -7.37
N HIS A 165 6.10 -21.40 -6.10
CA HIS A 165 6.28 -22.41 -5.04
C HIS A 165 4.98 -23.11 -4.64
N VAL A 166 3.83 -22.58 -5.06
CA VAL A 166 2.50 -23.18 -4.86
C VAL A 166 2.08 -24.03 -6.07
N TRP A 167 2.56 -23.66 -7.25
CA TRP A 167 2.27 -24.37 -8.49
C TRP A 167 2.99 -25.73 -8.50
N PRO A 168 2.28 -26.82 -8.87
CA PRO A 168 2.85 -28.18 -8.91
C PRO A 168 3.83 -28.40 -10.08
#